data_AF-A0A7Z9XLI3-F1
#
_entry.id   AF-A0A7Z9XLI3-F1
#
_cell.length_a   1.000
_cell.length_b   1.000
_cell.length_c   1.000
_cell.angle_alpha   90.00
_cell.angle_beta   90.00
_cell.angle_gamma   90.00
#
_symmetry.space_group_name_H-M   'P 1'
#
loop_
_entity.id
_entity.type
_entity.pdbx_description
1 polymer ?
#
loop_
_entity_poly.entity_id
_entity_poly.type
_entity_poly.pdbx_seq_one_letter_code
_entity_poly.pdbx_strand_id
1 'polypeptide(L)'
;MPVITEVELRDRIRRPRRGLKVTVPPGVRFSPSARDFIAQWGLEIVEERQEPQPPAPEPTPGAGGQRPAWDKPASFPVQFSGERPRCPVCGQPVHDKPEHMTQLDATHFAPKNIPRLRFRGKMDSVQGLMQLIAARARSWRLTDLAGHLDTLAAYCREIVSAEYNDREVAPIEVAGLDEAALREATHHPQKVLGIPHLTPGPDDHEILQRYRKY
;
A
#
# COMPACT_ATOMS: atom_id res chain seq x y z
N MET A 1 -26.84 -1.63 13.60
CA MET A 1 -26.66 -0.22 13.19
C MET A 1 -25.32 0.25 13.74
N PRO A 2 -24.38 0.69 12.89
CA PRO A 2 -23.08 1.16 13.35
C PRO A 2 -23.19 2.49 14.12
N VAL A 3 -22.50 2.60 15.25
CA VAL A 3 -22.39 3.83 16.04
C VAL A 3 -20.97 4.35 15.88
N ILE A 4 -20.80 5.57 15.38
CA ILE A 4 -19.49 6.23 15.32
C ILE A 4 -19.23 6.98 16.63
N THR A 5 -18.08 6.72 17.25
CA THR A 5 -17.61 7.37 18.48
C THR A 5 -16.66 8.54 18.19
N GLU A 6 -16.43 9.40 19.18
CA GLU A 6 -15.47 10.51 19.07
C GLU A 6 -14.04 9.99 18.77
N VAL A 7 -13.66 8.87 19.39
CA VAL A 7 -12.34 8.26 19.21
C VAL A 7 -12.14 7.86 17.74
N GLU A 8 -13.14 7.23 17.13
CA GLU A 8 -13.10 6.87 15.72
C GLU A 8 -13.03 8.10 14.79
N LEU A 9 -13.72 9.20 15.13
CA LEU A 9 -13.60 10.47 14.39
C LEU A 9 -12.19 11.05 14.51
N ARG A 10 -11.58 11.04 15.71
CA ARG A 10 -10.22 11.53 15.93
C ARG A 10 -9.18 10.69 15.18
N ASP A 11 -9.31 9.37 15.20
CA ASP A 11 -8.41 8.47 14.50
C ASP A 11 -8.49 8.63 12.97
N ARG A 12 -9.71 8.85 12.44
CA ARG A 12 -9.94 9.04 11.01
C ARG A 12 -9.45 10.39 10.51
N ILE A 13 -9.63 11.46 11.29
CA ILE A 13 -9.29 12.83 10.89
C ILE A 13 -7.82 13.15 11.18
N ARG A 14 -7.25 12.62 12.28
CA ARG A 14 -5.92 12.87 12.86
C ARG A 14 -5.61 14.33 13.22
N ARG A 15 -5.94 15.29 12.35
CA ARG A 15 -5.73 16.74 12.54
C ARG A 15 -7.02 17.50 12.18
N PRO A 16 -7.90 17.75 13.16
CA PRO A 16 -9.18 18.40 12.88
C PRO A 16 -8.98 19.86 12.46
N ARG A 17 -9.72 20.27 11.43
CA ARG A 17 -9.81 21.65 10.93
C ARG A 17 -11.27 22.02 10.77
N ARG A 18 -11.58 23.31 10.96
CA ARG A 18 -12.95 23.80 10.77
C ARG A 18 -13.42 23.61 9.33
N GLY A 19 -14.63 23.08 9.14
CA GLY A 19 -15.22 22.85 7.81
C GLY A 19 -14.67 21.63 7.07
N LEU A 20 -14.01 20.70 7.76
CA LEU A 20 -13.53 19.46 7.14
C LEU A 20 -14.73 18.56 6.79
N LYS A 21 -14.78 18.10 5.54
CA LYS A 21 -15.78 17.13 5.08
C LYS A 21 -15.41 15.71 5.52
N VAL A 22 -16.32 15.03 6.18
CA VAL A 22 -16.15 13.66 6.68
C VAL A 22 -17.21 12.78 6.03
N THR A 23 -16.77 11.83 5.22
CA THR A 23 -17.67 10.89 4.54
C THR A 23 -18.05 9.75 5.47
N VAL A 24 -19.34 9.52 5.71
CA VAL A 24 -19.83 8.44 6.58
C VAL A 24 -20.76 7.49 5.82
N PRO A 25 -20.74 6.18 6.14
CA PRO A 25 -21.72 5.24 5.59
C PRO A 25 -23.16 5.66 5.90
N PRO A 26 -24.12 5.34 5.02
CA PRO A 26 -25.52 5.70 5.24
C PRO A 26 -26.08 5.01 6.49
N GLY A 27 -26.87 5.74 7.30
CA GLY A 27 -27.57 5.20 8.46
C GLY A 27 -26.75 5.05 9.75
N VAL A 28 -25.60 5.72 9.85
CA VAL A 28 -24.77 5.75 11.07
C VAL A 28 -25.38 6.65 12.16
N ARG A 29 -25.30 6.21 13.43
CA ARG A 29 -25.59 7.06 14.59
C ARG A 29 -24.29 7.57 15.22
N PHE A 30 -24.27 8.81 15.69
CA PHE A 30 -23.15 9.36 16.45
C PHE A 30 -23.40 9.27 17.96
N SER A 31 -22.37 8.89 18.72
CA SER A 31 -22.39 9.02 20.19
C SER A 31 -22.52 10.50 20.61
N PRO A 32 -22.96 10.81 21.85
CA PRO A 32 -23.04 12.20 22.32
C PRO A 32 -21.73 12.97 22.14
N SER A 33 -20.61 12.38 22.57
CA SER A 33 -19.27 12.98 22.44
C SER A 33 -18.82 13.15 20.98
N ALA A 34 -19.26 12.26 20.07
CA ALA A 34 -18.99 12.42 18.64
C ALA A 34 -19.73 13.64 18.06
N ARG A 35 -20.98 13.89 18.49
CA ARG A 35 -21.77 15.06 18.07
C ARG A 35 -21.14 16.35 18.58
N ASP A 36 -20.66 16.36 19.82
CA ASP A 36 -19.97 17.50 20.41
C ASP A 36 -18.70 17.82 19.63
N PHE A 37 -17.93 16.79 19.24
CA PHE A 37 -16.74 16.93 18.41
C PHE A 37 -17.04 17.47 17.01
N ILE A 38 -18.11 16.99 16.37
CA ILE A 38 -18.59 17.50 15.07
C ILE A 38 -18.95 18.99 15.19
N ALA A 39 -19.68 19.38 16.24
CA ALA A 39 -20.10 20.75 16.47
C ALA A 39 -18.89 21.67 16.78
N GLN A 40 -17.97 21.22 17.63
CA GLN A 40 -16.77 21.96 18.02
C GLN A 40 -15.91 22.35 16.80
N TRP A 41 -15.77 21.42 15.86
CA TRP A 41 -14.95 21.60 14.67
C TRP A 41 -15.76 21.98 13.42
N GLY A 42 -17.08 22.17 13.53
CA GLY A 42 -17.93 22.47 12.38
C GLY A 42 -17.69 21.50 11.20
N LEU A 43 -17.65 20.19 11.49
CA LEU A 43 -17.39 19.17 10.47
C LEU A 43 -18.62 19.03 9.57
N GLU A 44 -18.39 18.98 8.26
CA GLU A 44 -19.46 18.73 7.29
C GLU A 44 -19.59 17.22 7.07
N ILE A 45 -20.70 16.63 7.48
CA ILE A 45 -20.94 15.19 7.30
C ILE A 45 -21.55 14.97 5.93
N VAL A 46 -20.83 14.24 5.09
CA VAL A 46 -21.30 13.85 3.76
C VAL A 46 -21.65 12.37 3.81
N GLU A 47 -22.90 12.02 3.56
CA GLU A 47 -23.26 10.62 3.41
C GLU A 47 -22.65 10.06 2.12
N GLU A 48 -22.09 8.86 2.23
CA GLU A 48 -21.49 8.13 1.13
C GLU A 48 -22.57 7.78 0.11
N ARG A 49 -22.80 8.66 -0.86
CA ARG A 49 -23.51 8.31 -2.09
C ARG A 49 -22.56 7.46 -2.92
N GLN A 50 -22.93 6.19 -3.13
CA GLN A 50 -22.35 5.42 -4.21
C GLN A 50 -22.75 6.09 -5.53
N GLU A 51 -21.92 7.03 -5.99
CA GLU A 51 -21.87 7.34 -7.40
C GLU A 51 -21.16 6.17 -8.09
N PRO A 52 -21.73 5.62 -9.18
CA PRO A 52 -21.04 4.61 -9.98
C PRO A 52 -19.70 5.21 -10.40
N GLN A 53 -18.62 4.62 -9.90
CA GLN A 53 -17.28 4.97 -10.33
C GLN A 53 -17.22 4.75 -11.85
N PRO A 54 -16.88 5.78 -12.66
CA PRO A 54 -16.76 5.60 -14.09
C PRO A 54 -15.79 4.45 -14.36
N PRO A 55 -16.09 3.55 -15.31
CA PRO A 55 -15.14 2.52 -15.68
C PRO A 55 -13.81 3.18 -16.00
N ALA A 56 -12.74 2.65 -15.40
CA ALA A 56 -11.39 3.10 -15.67
C ALA A 56 -11.19 3.12 -17.19
N PRO A 57 -10.57 4.17 -17.77
CA PRO A 57 -10.33 4.21 -19.20
C PRO A 57 -9.62 2.93 -19.63
N GLU A 58 -10.20 2.26 -20.62
CA GLU A 58 -9.62 1.04 -21.18
C GLU A 58 -8.17 1.33 -21.59
N PRO A 59 -7.22 0.45 -21.23
CA PRO A 59 -5.83 0.65 -21.60
C PRO A 59 -5.73 0.63 -23.12
N THR A 60 -5.24 1.72 -23.69
CA THR A 60 -4.83 1.80 -25.09
C THR A 60 -3.88 0.63 -25.40
N PRO A 61 -4.16 -0.21 -26.41
CA PRO A 61 -3.33 -1.36 -26.70
C PRO A 61 -1.99 -0.90 -27.30
N GLY A 62 -0.97 -0.85 -26.45
CA GLY A 62 0.42 -0.63 -26.83
C GLY A 62 1.29 -1.72 -26.21
N ALA A 63 1.86 -2.58 -27.07
CA ALA A 63 2.82 -3.65 -26.79
C ALA A 63 2.39 -4.71 -25.75
N GLY A 64 1.84 -5.81 -26.28
CA GLY A 64 1.25 -6.93 -25.54
C GLY A 64 2.17 -7.64 -24.55
N GLY A 65 1.71 -7.65 -23.30
CA GLY A 65 1.96 -8.64 -22.27
C GLY A 65 0.75 -8.63 -21.33
N GLN A 66 0.13 -9.78 -21.04
CA GLN A 66 -0.93 -9.84 -20.03
C GLN A 66 -0.27 -9.55 -18.67
N ARG A 67 -0.67 -8.46 -18.01
CA ARG A 67 -0.15 -8.14 -16.67
C ARG A 67 -0.41 -9.31 -15.72
N PRO A 68 0.55 -9.70 -14.87
CA PRO A 68 0.36 -10.79 -13.93
C PRO A 68 -0.83 -10.59 -13.02
N ALA A 69 -1.42 -11.70 -12.55
CA ALA A 69 -2.60 -11.65 -11.68
C ALA A 69 -2.37 -10.89 -10.36
N TRP A 70 -1.14 -10.72 -9.88
CA TRP A 70 -0.84 -9.95 -8.68
C TRP A 70 -0.77 -8.43 -8.93
N ASP A 71 -0.60 -8.00 -10.18
CA ASP A 71 -0.42 -6.60 -10.57
C ASP A 71 -1.79 -5.88 -10.68
N LYS A 72 -2.41 -5.67 -9.52
CA LYS A 72 -3.71 -4.99 -9.38
C LYS A 72 -3.59 -3.74 -8.51
N PRO A 73 -4.47 -2.73 -8.73
CA PRO A 73 -4.61 -1.61 -7.81
C PRO A 73 -4.83 -2.09 -6.36
N ALA A 74 -4.29 -1.35 -5.39
CA ALA A 74 -4.56 -1.63 -3.99
C ALA A 74 -6.06 -1.53 -3.72
N SER A 75 -6.64 -2.59 -3.15
CA SER A 75 -8.02 -2.57 -2.67
C SER A 75 -8.01 -2.53 -1.14
N PHE A 76 -8.84 -1.64 -0.59
CA PHE A 76 -9.20 -1.60 0.83
C PHE A 76 -10.70 -1.98 0.86
N PRO A 77 -11.16 -2.93 1.69
CA PRO A 77 -10.66 -3.25 3.03
C PRO A 77 -9.99 -4.64 3.15
N VAL A 78 -9.12 -4.78 4.16
CA VAL A 78 -8.65 -6.07 4.64
C VAL A 78 -9.89 -6.86 5.11
N GLN A 79 -10.26 -7.91 4.39
CA GLN A 79 -11.37 -8.76 4.80
C GLN A 79 -10.98 -9.48 6.10
N PHE A 80 -11.53 -9.04 7.23
CA PHE A 80 -11.50 -9.79 8.49
C PHE A 80 -12.52 -10.94 8.45
N SER A 81 -12.60 -11.68 7.34
CA SER A 81 -13.42 -12.88 7.23
C SER A 81 -12.62 -14.06 7.76
N GLY A 82 -12.95 -14.56 8.95
CA GLY A 82 -12.30 -15.73 9.53
C GLY A 82 -12.38 -15.82 11.05
N GLU A 83 -11.76 -16.86 11.60
CA GLU A 83 -11.56 -17.00 13.04
C GLU A 83 -10.67 -15.87 13.59
N ARG A 84 -10.90 -15.49 14.86
CA ARG A 84 -10.07 -14.46 15.51
C ARG A 84 -8.64 -14.96 15.69
N PRO A 85 -7.62 -14.12 15.46
CA PRO A 85 -6.25 -14.54 15.66
C PRO A 85 -5.97 -14.81 17.14
N ARG A 86 -5.02 -15.71 17.40
CA ARG A 86 -4.69 -16.28 18.71
C ARG A 86 -3.50 -15.57 19.36
N CYS A 87 -3.49 -15.58 20.68
CA CYS A 87 -2.38 -15.12 21.49
C CYS A 87 -1.18 -16.07 21.36
N PRO A 88 0.04 -15.58 21.09
CA PRO A 88 1.22 -16.42 20.93
C PRO A 88 1.67 -17.11 22.23
N VAL A 89 1.18 -16.67 23.41
CA VAL A 89 1.57 -17.22 24.71
C VAL A 89 0.61 -18.31 25.19
N CYS A 90 -0.70 -18.07 25.10
CA CYS A 90 -1.72 -18.98 25.65
C CYS A 90 -2.61 -19.65 24.60
N GLY A 91 -2.46 -19.33 23.31
CA GLY A 91 -3.24 -19.91 22.21
C GLY A 91 -4.73 -19.51 22.17
N GLN A 92 -5.19 -18.70 23.13
CA GLN A 92 -6.58 -18.23 23.20
C GLN A 92 -6.84 -17.15 22.15
N PRO A 93 -8.07 -17.06 21.60
CA PRO A 93 -8.48 -15.96 20.74
C PRO A 93 -8.27 -14.61 21.42
N VAL A 94 -7.71 -13.64 20.69
CA VAL A 94 -7.50 -12.29 21.22
C VAL A 94 -8.80 -11.49 21.08
N HIS A 95 -9.41 -11.14 22.22
CA HIS A 95 -10.62 -10.32 22.28
C HIS A 95 -10.28 -8.83 22.25
N ASP A 96 -9.33 -8.40 23.09
CA ASP A 96 -8.81 -7.04 23.15
C ASP A 96 -7.35 -7.05 22.70
N LYS A 97 -7.08 -6.53 21.50
CA LYS A 97 -5.74 -6.52 20.91
C LYS A 97 -4.78 -5.65 21.76
N PRO A 98 -3.71 -6.21 22.35
CA PRO A 98 -2.74 -5.41 23.09
C PRO A 98 -1.99 -4.45 22.17
N GLU A 99 -1.77 -3.20 22.60
CA GLU A 99 -1.12 -2.17 21.78
C GLU A 99 0.31 -2.53 21.33
N HIS A 100 1.03 -3.33 22.10
CA HIS A 100 2.39 -3.76 21.76
C HIS A 100 2.44 -4.90 20.73
N MET A 101 1.28 -5.41 20.31
CA MET A 101 1.14 -6.50 19.34
C MET A 101 0.53 -6.01 18.02
N THR A 102 0.83 -6.74 16.96
CA THR A 102 0.18 -6.59 15.66
C THR A 102 -0.08 -7.96 15.05
N GLN A 103 -1.09 -8.02 14.19
CA GLN A 103 -1.44 -9.27 13.52
C GLN A 103 -0.31 -9.67 12.59
N LEU A 104 0.15 -10.91 12.74
CA LEU A 104 1.20 -11.49 11.94
C LEU A 104 0.61 -12.13 10.69
N ASP A 105 -0.39 -12.97 10.83
CA ASP A 105 -1.10 -13.64 9.74
C ASP A 105 -2.58 -13.77 10.10
N ALA A 106 -3.35 -14.54 9.35
CA ALA A 106 -4.77 -14.73 9.59
C ALA A 106 -5.07 -15.25 11.02
N THR A 107 -4.14 -16.00 11.63
CA THR A 107 -4.39 -16.76 12.87
C THR A 107 -3.49 -16.36 14.05
N HIS A 108 -2.46 -15.53 13.86
CA HIS A 108 -1.51 -15.19 14.93
C HIS A 108 -1.27 -13.69 15.12
N PHE A 109 -0.97 -13.31 16.37
CA PHE A 109 -0.38 -12.02 16.74
C PHE A 109 1.10 -12.17 17.09
N ALA A 110 1.87 -11.10 16.86
CA ALA A 110 3.26 -11.01 17.26
C ALA A 110 3.62 -9.63 17.84
N PRO A 111 4.66 -9.54 18.69
CA PRO A 111 5.23 -8.27 19.11
C PRO A 111 5.72 -7.45 17.91
N LYS A 112 5.53 -6.13 17.93
CA LYS A 112 5.85 -5.23 16.81
C LYS A 112 7.33 -5.21 16.38
N ASN A 113 8.26 -5.76 17.19
CA ASN A 113 9.71 -5.66 16.97
C ASN A 113 10.34 -6.89 16.28
N ILE A 114 9.57 -7.94 15.98
CA ILE A 114 10.10 -9.15 15.35
C ILE A 114 10.62 -8.89 13.92
N PRO A 115 11.58 -9.69 13.42
CA PRO A 115 12.16 -9.48 12.09
C PRO A 115 11.15 -9.45 10.94
N ARG A 116 10.13 -10.31 10.99
CA ARG A 116 9.06 -10.43 9.96
C ARG A 116 8.28 -9.13 9.78
N LEU A 117 7.89 -8.47 10.88
CA LEU A 117 7.19 -7.17 10.83
C LEU A 117 8.13 -6.01 10.47
N ARG A 118 9.40 -6.07 10.87
CA ARG A 118 10.40 -5.10 10.44
C ARG A 118 10.63 -5.15 8.93
N PHE A 119 10.60 -6.36 8.36
CA PHE A 119 10.64 -6.57 6.92
C PHE A 119 9.42 -5.91 6.23
N ARG A 120 8.19 -6.14 6.72
CA ARG A 120 6.99 -5.45 6.20
C ARG A 120 7.13 -3.94 6.21
N GLY A 121 7.52 -3.35 7.33
CA GLY A 121 7.70 -1.90 7.42
C GLY A 121 8.75 -1.33 6.46
N LYS A 122 9.83 -2.09 6.18
CA LYS A 122 10.80 -1.74 5.13
C LYS A 122 10.19 -1.85 3.74
N MET A 123 9.41 -2.89 3.47
CA MET A 123 8.73 -3.08 2.18
C MET A 123 7.68 -1.98 1.93
N ASP A 124 6.91 -1.61 2.96
CA ASP A 124 5.97 -0.48 2.92
C ASP A 124 6.69 0.83 2.62
N SER A 125 7.89 1.02 3.18
CA SER A 125 8.72 2.20 2.89
C SER A 125 9.18 2.24 1.42
N VAL A 126 9.56 1.09 0.86
CA VAL A 126 9.93 0.96 -0.56
C VAL A 126 8.71 1.23 -1.45
N GLN A 127 7.57 0.63 -1.14
CA GLN A 127 6.32 0.87 -1.85
C GLN A 127 5.94 2.36 -1.85
N GLY A 128 6.01 3.01 -0.68
CA GLY A 128 5.71 4.43 -0.55
C GLY A 128 6.66 5.32 -1.38
N LEU A 129 7.95 4.96 -1.42
CA LEU A 129 8.93 5.65 -2.25
C LEU A 129 8.62 5.49 -3.75
N MET A 130 8.28 4.29 -4.20
CA MET A 130 7.90 4.04 -5.60
C MET A 130 6.67 4.85 -5.99
N GLN A 131 5.64 4.89 -5.13
CA GLN A 131 4.43 5.68 -5.36
C GLN A 131 4.72 7.19 -5.42
N LEU A 132 5.60 7.69 -4.54
CA LEU A 132 6.03 9.09 -4.55
C LEU A 132 6.75 9.45 -5.86
N ILE A 133 7.69 8.62 -6.30
CA ILE A 133 8.43 8.83 -7.56
C ILE A 133 7.46 8.72 -8.75
N ALA A 134 6.51 7.77 -8.73
CA ALA A 134 5.50 7.63 -9.78
C ALA A 134 4.62 8.87 -9.88
N ALA A 135 4.22 9.48 -8.76
CA ALA A 135 3.48 10.74 -8.76
C ALA A 135 4.30 11.88 -9.38
N ARG A 136 5.60 11.95 -9.09
CA ARG A 136 6.52 12.91 -9.70
C ARG A 136 6.68 12.69 -11.21
N ALA A 137 6.86 11.45 -11.64
CA ALA A 137 6.96 11.06 -13.05
C ALA A 137 5.70 11.50 -13.83
N ARG A 138 4.49 11.29 -13.26
CA ARG A 138 3.24 11.80 -13.84
C ARG A 138 3.22 13.32 -13.95
N SER A 139 3.72 14.05 -12.96
CA SER A 139 3.82 15.52 -13.02
C SER A 139 4.71 16.03 -14.15
N TRP A 140 5.65 15.19 -14.62
CA TRP A 140 6.54 15.45 -15.75
C TRP A 140 6.09 14.77 -17.05
N ARG A 141 4.88 14.19 -17.08
CA ARG A 141 4.33 13.46 -18.24
C ARG A 141 5.16 12.24 -18.68
N LEU A 142 5.91 11.63 -17.76
CA LEU A 142 6.64 10.38 -17.97
C LEU A 142 5.73 9.19 -17.64
N THR A 143 4.75 8.91 -18.49
CA THR A 143 3.69 7.92 -18.23
C THR A 143 4.20 6.50 -18.09
N ASP A 144 5.15 6.09 -18.94
CA ASP A 144 5.66 4.71 -18.94
C ASP A 144 6.46 4.43 -17.66
N LEU A 145 7.30 5.39 -17.27
CA LEU A 145 8.03 5.32 -16.00
C LEU A 145 7.07 5.24 -14.81
N ALA A 146 6.01 6.05 -14.80
CA ALA A 146 5.00 5.98 -13.75
C ALA A 146 4.31 4.61 -13.70
N GLY A 147 3.98 4.04 -14.86
CA GLY A 147 3.39 2.70 -14.97
C GLY A 147 4.33 1.61 -14.43
N HIS A 148 5.61 1.63 -14.80
CA HIS A 148 6.59 0.68 -14.26
C HIS A 148 6.76 0.80 -12.75
N LEU A 149 6.77 2.02 -12.21
CA LEU A 149 6.83 2.25 -10.76
C LEU A 149 5.56 1.79 -10.04
N ASP A 150 4.38 1.90 -10.67
CA ASP A 150 3.14 1.35 -10.12
C ASP A 150 3.19 -0.19 -10.06
N THR A 151 3.69 -0.85 -11.10
CA THR A 151 3.89 -2.30 -11.12
C THR A 151 4.86 -2.73 -10.03
N LEU A 152 5.99 -2.03 -9.86
CA LEU A 152 6.92 -2.31 -8.76
C LEU A 152 6.29 -2.10 -7.39
N ALA A 153 5.48 -1.05 -7.20
CA ALA A 153 4.74 -0.83 -5.97
C ALA A 153 3.68 -1.91 -5.72
N ALA A 154 3.07 -2.47 -6.78
CA ALA A 154 2.19 -3.64 -6.68
C ALA A 154 2.97 -4.89 -6.29
N TYR A 155 4.17 -5.08 -6.83
CA TYR A 155 5.03 -6.21 -6.49
C TYR A 155 5.50 -6.17 -5.02
N CYS A 156 5.77 -4.98 -4.45
CA CYS A 156 5.98 -4.84 -3.01
C CYS A 156 4.80 -5.36 -2.18
N ARG A 157 3.55 -5.08 -2.61
CA ARG A 157 2.35 -5.62 -1.96
C ARG A 157 2.23 -7.13 -2.12
N GLU A 158 2.60 -7.65 -3.29
CA GLU A 158 2.64 -9.09 -3.56
C GLU A 158 3.58 -9.80 -2.61
N ILE A 159 4.79 -9.26 -2.39
CA ILE A 159 5.76 -9.82 -1.44
C ILE A 159 5.19 -9.84 -0.01
N VAL A 160 4.58 -8.73 0.45
CA VAL A 160 3.97 -8.67 1.80
C VAL A 160 2.75 -9.59 1.90
N SER A 161 1.96 -9.71 0.84
CA SER A 161 0.81 -10.63 0.78
C SER A 161 1.25 -12.08 0.83
N ALA A 162 2.28 -12.45 0.06
CA ALA A 162 2.85 -13.79 0.06
C ALA A 162 3.39 -14.15 1.45
N GLU A 163 4.14 -13.23 2.04
CA GLU A 163 4.67 -13.38 3.38
C GLU A 163 3.58 -13.45 4.45
N TYR A 164 2.49 -12.67 4.35
CA TYR A 164 1.35 -12.76 5.27
C TYR A 164 0.62 -14.11 5.20
N ASN A 165 0.46 -14.64 3.99
CA ASN A 165 -0.28 -15.87 3.73
C ASN A 165 0.60 -17.14 3.75
N ASP A 166 1.88 -17.01 4.10
CA ASP A 166 2.86 -18.10 4.10
C ASP A 166 2.87 -18.90 2.79
N ARG A 167 2.93 -18.17 1.67
CA ARG A 167 3.00 -18.73 0.32
C ARG A 167 4.23 -18.22 -0.40
N GLU A 168 4.60 -18.92 -1.46
CA GLU A 168 5.62 -18.43 -2.37
C GLU A 168 5.20 -17.10 -3.03
N VAL A 169 6.18 -16.23 -3.22
CA VAL A 169 6.01 -14.96 -3.94
C VAL A 169 5.83 -15.30 -5.42
N ALA A 170 4.85 -14.68 -6.07
CA ALA A 170 4.69 -14.83 -7.52
C ALA A 170 5.93 -14.31 -8.26
N PRO A 171 6.30 -14.88 -9.42
CA PRO A 171 7.44 -14.39 -10.19
C PRO A 171 7.25 -12.92 -10.60
N ILE A 172 8.36 -12.17 -10.59
CA ILE A 172 8.37 -10.77 -10.99
C ILE A 172 8.24 -10.63 -12.50
N GLU A 173 7.45 -9.67 -12.92
CA GLU A 173 7.41 -9.19 -14.30
C GLU A 173 7.23 -7.67 -14.28
N VAL A 174 8.12 -6.95 -14.95
CA VAL A 174 8.10 -5.48 -15.02
C VAL A 174 8.50 -5.06 -16.42
N ALA A 175 7.76 -4.14 -17.03
CA ALA A 175 8.01 -3.66 -18.39
C ALA A 175 8.06 -4.80 -19.44
N GLY A 176 7.29 -5.88 -19.24
CA GLY A 176 7.30 -7.07 -20.09
C GLY A 176 8.55 -7.94 -19.95
N LEU A 177 9.40 -7.68 -18.94
CA LEU A 177 10.57 -8.48 -18.62
C LEU A 177 10.28 -9.38 -17.43
N ASP A 178 10.40 -10.69 -17.64
CA ASP A 178 10.40 -11.67 -16.56
C ASP A 178 11.71 -11.63 -15.75
N GLU A 179 11.83 -12.44 -14.70
CA GLU A 179 13.02 -12.49 -13.85
C GLU A 179 14.31 -12.78 -14.63
N ALA A 180 14.27 -13.69 -15.61
CA ALA A 180 15.44 -14.05 -16.40
C ALA A 180 15.88 -12.90 -17.31
N ALA A 181 14.92 -12.25 -17.98
CA ALA A 181 15.14 -11.09 -18.81
C ALA A 181 15.63 -9.88 -17.99
N LEU A 182 15.09 -9.65 -16.78
CA LEU A 182 15.58 -8.63 -15.86
C LEU A 182 17.02 -8.90 -15.41
N ARG A 183 17.36 -10.17 -15.17
CA ARG A 183 18.74 -10.57 -14.81
C ARG A 183 19.70 -10.33 -15.96
N GLU A 184 19.35 -10.74 -17.18
CA GLU A 184 20.13 -10.46 -18.39
C GLU A 184 20.27 -8.95 -18.63
N ALA A 185 19.18 -8.18 -18.47
CA ALA A 185 19.21 -6.72 -18.60
C ALA A 185 20.11 -6.05 -17.56
N THR A 186 20.21 -6.60 -16.36
CA THR A 186 21.07 -6.08 -15.29
C THR A 186 22.55 -6.40 -15.52
N HIS A 187 22.87 -7.58 -16.07
CA HIS A 187 24.25 -7.96 -16.40
C HIS A 187 24.76 -7.35 -17.71
N HIS A 188 23.85 -7.14 -18.67
CA HIS A 188 24.17 -6.65 -20.01
C HIS A 188 23.25 -5.49 -20.46
N PRO A 189 23.17 -4.39 -19.69
CA PRO A 189 22.25 -3.28 -19.95
C PRO A 189 22.46 -2.63 -21.32
N GLN A 190 23.71 -2.55 -21.81
CA GLN A 190 23.99 -1.97 -23.12
C GLN A 190 23.42 -2.82 -24.26
N LYS A 191 23.44 -4.15 -24.11
CA LYS A 191 22.95 -5.11 -25.12
C LYS A 191 21.42 -5.17 -25.12
N VAL A 192 20.80 -5.16 -23.93
CA VAL A 192 19.37 -5.39 -23.76
C VAL A 192 18.55 -4.10 -23.80
N LEU A 193 19.04 -3.05 -23.16
CA LEU A 193 18.32 -1.79 -22.96
C LEU A 193 18.95 -0.63 -23.75
N GLY A 194 20.12 -0.81 -24.36
CA GLY A 194 20.83 0.24 -25.08
C GLY A 194 21.47 1.31 -24.18
N ILE A 195 21.48 1.10 -22.86
CA ILE A 195 22.01 2.05 -21.86
C ILE A 195 23.33 1.54 -21.26
N PRO A 196 24.27 2.44 -20.92
CA PRO A 196 25.49 2.05 -20.22
C PRO A 196 25.15 1.52 -18.82
N HIS A 197 26.11 0.82 -18.21
CA HIS A 197 25.98 0.43 -16.81
C HIS A 197 25.82 1.68 -15.93
N LEU A 198 24.74 1.72 -15.15
CA LEU A 198 24.52 2.77 -14.18
C LEU A 198 25.61 2.69 -13.10
N THR A 199 26.43 3.72 -13.01
CA THR A 199 27.42 3.88 -11.93
C THR A 199 27.18 5.23 -11.30
N PRO A 200 26.51 5.29 -10.12
CA PRO A 200 26.27 6.55 -9.43
C PRO A 200 27.60 7.28 -9.17
N GLY A 201 27.71 8.50 -9.69
CA GLY A 201 28.84 9.41 -9.53
C GLY A 201 28.52 10.57 -8.58
N PRO A 202 29.52 11.37 -8.17
CA PRO A 202 29.33 12.47 -7.22
C PRO A 202 28.36 13.56 -7.70
N ASP A 203 28.20 13.71 -9.01
CA ASP A 203 27.33 14.73 -9.62
C ASP A 203 25.88 14.25 -9.83
N ASP A 204 25.58 12.98 -9.51
CA ASP A 204 24.24 12.44 -9.64
C ASP A 204 23.29 12.93 -8.56
N HIS A 205 22.00 12.99 -8.91
CA HIS A 205 20.93 13.41 -8.00
C HIS A 205 20.95 12.60 -6.69
N GLU A 206 20.65 13.25 -5.57
CA GLU A 206 20.70 12.66 -4.20
C GLU A 206 19.96 11.32 -4.04
N ILE A 207 19.01 11.01 -4.91
CA ILE A 207 18.25 9.76 -4.88
C ILE A 207 19.13 8.57 -5.30
N LEU A 208 20.08 8.78 -6.21
CA LEU A 208 21.06 7.78 -6.65
C LEU A 208 22.19 7.62 -5.62
N GLN A 209 22.45 8.66 -4.81
CA GLN A 209 23.42 8.59 -3.69
C GLN A 209 22.93 7.72 -2.53
N ARG A 210 21.62 7.43 -2.47
CA ARG A 210 21.04 6.50 -1.49
C ARG A 210 21.28 5.04 -1.86
N TYR A 211 21.83 4.77 -3.04
CA TYR A 211 22.23 3.45 -3.49
C TYR A 211 23.43 2.96 -2.67
N ARG A 212 23.18 2.14 -1.66
CA ARG A 212 24.23 1.37 -0.98
C ARG A 212 24.40 0.04 -1.71
N LYS A 213 25.43 -0.06 -2.55
CA LYS A 213 26.01 -1.37 -2.87
C LYS A 213 26.67 -1.85 -1.58
N TYR A 214 26.17 -2.95 -1.01
CA TYR A 214 26.86 -3.61 0.10
C TYR A 214 28.25 -4.08 -0.35
#